data_AF-A0A397SEX8-F1
#
_entry.id   AF-A0A397SEX8-F1
#
_cell.length_a   1.000
_cell.length_b   1.000
_cell.length_c   1.000
_cell.angle_alpha   90.00
_cell.angle_beta   90.00
_cell.angle_gamma   90.00
#
_symmetry.space_group_name_H-M   'P 1'
#
loop_
_entity.id
_entity.type
_entity.pdbx_description
1 polymer ?
#
loop_
_entity_poly.entity_id
_entity_poly.type
_entity_poly.pdbx_seq_one_letter_code
_entity_poly.pdbx_strand_id
1 'polypeptide(L)'
;LDAVALDESYEKLLKKELQTFVNDKSFYERIGMPYRRGILLYGKPGTGKTSLINAISSQLSRDIYYLNLKNILDDNKLSAAFSSVPANQIIVLEDVDTQSKILHKRESSSFINSIEYIGKKGENSTSTDKKDGNGKSTGPSFADFSLSTFLGCLDGSILNEGMIIIMTTNHIEHLDPACIRPGRMD
;
A
#
# COMPACT_ATOMS: atom_id res chain seq x y z
N LEU A 1 -4.65 -14.98 -18.16
CA LEU A 1 -5.79 -14.03 -18.10
C LEU A 1 -7.10 -14.65 -18.57
N ASP A 2 -7.06 -15.59 -19.54
CA ASP A 2 -8.23 -16.24 -20.16
C ASP A 2 -9.18 -17.00 -19.21
N ALA A 3 -8.75 -17.29 -17.97
CA ALA A 3 -9.53 -18.00 -16.97
C ALA A 3 -10.34 -17.09 -16.02
N VAL A 4 -10.21 -15.75 -16.15
CA VAL A 4 -10.90 -14.79 -15.28
C VAL A 4 -12.04 -14.16 -16.06
N ALA A 5 -13.25 -14.18 -15.51
CA ALA A 5 -14.42 -13.55 -16.10
C ALA A 5 -14.29 -12.02 -16.02
N LEU A 6 -13.62 -11.43 -17.01
CA LEU A 6 -13.55 -9.99 -17.26
C LEU A 6 -14.29 -9.68 -18.55
N ASP A 7 -14.76 -8.44 -18.67
CA ASP A 7 -15.20 -7.95 -19.97
C ASP A 7 -14.01 -7.93 -20.95
N GLU A 8 -14.25 -8.42 -22.17
CA GLU A 8 -13.21 -8.68 -23.18
C GLU A 8 -12.40 -7.41 -23.51
N SER A 9 -13.02 -6.23 -23.41
CA SER A 9 -12.34 -4.96 -23.67
C SER A 9 -11.29 -4.64 -22.60
N TYR A 10 -11.61 -4.85 -21.33
CA TYR A 10 -10.69 -4.64 -20.21
C TYR A 10 -9.58 -5.68 -20.19
N GLU A 11 -9.89 -6.94 -20.52
CA GLU A 11 -8.88 -8.00 -20.62
C GLU A 11 -7.84 -7.68 -21.70
N LYS A 12 -8.28 -7.27 -22.89
CA LYS A 12 -7.39 -6.87 -23.99
C LYS A 12 -6.55 -5.65 -23.63
N LEU A 13 -7.16 -4.64 -22.98
CA LEU A 13 -6.47 -3.44 -22.54
C LEU A 13 -5.37 -3.78 -21.53
N LEU A 14 -5.69 -4.54 -20.50
CA LEU A 14 -4.74 -4.97 -19.46
C LEU A 14 -3.61 -5.82 -20.06
N LYS A 15 -3.93 -6.79 -20.93
CA LYS A 15 -2.92 -7.61 -21.62
C LYS A 15 -1.92 -6.74 -22.38
N LYS A 16 -2.44 -5.79 -23.16
CA LYS A 16 -1.61 -4.87 -23.96
C LYS A 16 -0.73 -4.01 -23.07
N GLU A 17 -1.31 -3.43 -22.03
CA GLU A 17 -0.61 -2.54 -21.10
C GLU A 17 0.53 -3.26 -20.36
N LEU A 18 0.27 -4.45 -19.83
CA LEU A 18 1.28 -5.30 -19.20
C LEU A 18 2.41 -5.71 -20.17
N GLN A 19 2.06 -6.09 -21.41
CA GLN A 19 3.07 -6.45 -22.42
C GLN A 19 3.91 -5.24 -22.84
N THR A 20 3.29 -4.07 -22.98
CA THR A 20 4.02 -2.82 -23.26
C THR A 20 4.98 -2.52 -22.12
N PHE A 21 4.54 -2.60 -20.86
CA PHE A 21 5.41 -2.38 -19.71
C PHE A 21 6.62 -3.32 -19.73
N VAL A 22 6.40 -4.64 -19.84
CA VAL A 22 7.47 -5.64 -19.77
C VAL A 22 8.52 -5.47 -20.88
N ASN A 23 8.10 -5.03 -22.06
CA ASN A 23 8.98 -4.91 -23.22
C ASN A 23 9.67 -3.54 -23.35
N ASP A 24 9.24 -2.52 -22.59
CA ASP A 24 9.63 -1.13 -22.86
C ASP A 24 10.50 -0.50 -21.76
N LYS A 25 11.37 -1.30 -21.12
CA LYS A 25 12.35 -0.80 -20.13
C LYS A 25 13.13 0.43 -20.63
N SER A 26 13.57 0.37 -21.88
CA SER A 26 14.37 1.44 -22.50
C SER A 26 13.63 2.79 -22.60
N PHE A 27 12.29 2.76 -22.72
CA PHE A 27 11.48 3.97 -22.70
C PHE A 27 11.54 4.65 -21.34
N TYR A 28 11.36 3.89 -20.26
CA TYR A 28 11.44 4.39 -18.88
C TYR A 28 12.80 5.01 -18.57
N GLU A 29 13.87 4.29 -18.92
CA GLU A 29 15.25 4.77 -18.75
C GLU A 29 15.50 6.07 -19.52
N ARG A 30 15.02 6.16 -20.78
CA ARG A 30 15.20 7.34 -21.64
C ARG A 30 14.50 8.59 -21.10
N ILE A 31 13.34 8.44 -20.48
CA ILE A 31 12.58 9.58 -19.92
C ILE A 31 12.89 9.84 -18.44
N GLY A 32 13.81 9.07 -17.84
CA GLY A 32 14.21 9.21 -16.44
C GLY A 32 13.12 8.82 -15.44
N MET A 33 12.17 7.96 -15.83
CA MET A 33 11.12 7.48 -14.95
C MET A 33 11.47 6.11 -14.35
N PRO A 34 11.09 5.85 -13.07
CA PRO A 34 11.27 4.53 -12.48
C PRO A 34 10.60 3.44 -13.31
N TYR A 35 11.34 2.37 -13.62
CA TYR A 35 10.80 1.22 -14.37
C TYR A 35 9.90 0.37 -13.46
N ARG A 36 8.67 0.83 -13.26
CA ARG A 36 7.64 0.14 -12.49
C ARG A 36 6.25 0.46 -13.05
N ARG A 37 5.28 -0.36 -12.67
CA ARG A 37 3.86 -0.13 -12.94
C ARG A 37 3.03 -0.30 -11.68
N GLY A 38 2.10 0.60 -11.45
CA GLY A 38 1.07 0.40 -10.42
C GLY A 38 -0.28 0.10 -11.06
N ILE A 39 -1.03 -0.81 -10.47
CA ILE A 39 -2.36 -1.24 -10.92
C ILE A 39 -3.30 -1.20 -9.72
N LEU A 40 -4.44 -0.55 -9.87
CA LEU A 40 -5.49 -0.55 -8.85
C LEU A 40 -6.68 -1.39 -9.32
N LEU A 41 -6.95 -2.48 -8.60
CA LEU A 41 -8.12 -3.32 -8.82
C LEU A 41 -9.20 -2.98 -7.80
N TYR A 42 -10.34 -2.43 -8.24
CA TYR A 42 -11.43 -2.07 -7.34
C TYR A 42 -12.79 -2.60 -7.80
N GLY A 43 -13.68 -2.81 -6.84
CA GLY A 43 -15.04 -3.31 -7.08
C GLY A 43 -15.54 -4.16 -5.93
N LYS A 44 -16.79 -4.64 -6.02
CA LYS A 44 -17.44 -5.40 -4.96
C LYS A 44 -16.63 -6.64 -4.52
N PRO A 45 -16.80 -7.13 -3.29
CA PRO A 45 -16.24 -8.41 -2.88
C PRO A 45 -16.70 -9.55 -3.80
N GLY A 46 -15.82 -10.53 -4.05
CA GLY A 46 -16.14 -11.69 -4.88
C GLY A 46 -16.10 -11.46 -6.40
N THR A 47 -15.66 -10.29 -6.89
CA THR A 47 -15.54 -10.01 -8.34
C THR A 47 -14.26 -10.55 -8.98
N GLY A 48 -13.51 -11.43 -8.30
CA GLY A 48 -12.33 -12.07 -8.87
C GLY A 48 -11.05 -11.22 -8.89
N LYS A 49 -10.94 -10.16 -8.09
CA LYS A 49 -9.71 -9.34 -7.95
C LYS A 49 -8.46 -10.20 -7.68
N THR A 50 -8.53 -11.08 -6.69
CA THR A 50 -7.42 -12.01 -6.36
C THR A 50 -7.18 -13.03 -7.48
N SER A 51 -8.23 -13.51 -8.15
CA SER A 51 -8.08 -14.40 -9.31
C SER A 51 -7.37 -13.69 -10.48
N LEU A 52 -7.63 -12.40 -10.67
CA LEU A 52 -6.97 -11.58 -11.69
C LEU A 52 -5.49 -11.41 -11.38
N ILE A 53 -5.12 -11.15 -10.13
CA ILE A 53 -3.72 -11.08 -9.70
C ILE A 53 -2.96 -12.35 -10.06
N ASN A 54 -3.53 -13.52 -9.73
CA ASN A 54 -2.93 -14.82 -10.07
C ASN A 54 -2.82 -15.04 -11.59
N ALA A 55 -3.79 -14.55 -12.35
CA ALA A 55 -3.75 -14.66 -13.81
C ALA A 55 -2.69 -13.74 -14.44
N ILE A 56 -2.44 -12.56 -13.85
CA ILE A 56 -1.36 -11.64 -14.25
C ILE A 56 0.01 -12.28 -13.94
N SER A 57 0.20 -12.79 -12.72
CA SER A 57 1.48 -13.38 -12.30
C SER A 57 1.87 -14.57 -13.17
N SER A 58 0.91 -15.47 -13.44
CA SER A 58 1.10 -16.62 -14.31
C SER A 58 1.45 -16.21 -15.73
N GLN A 59 0.76 -15.21 -16.29
CA GLN A 59 1.02 -14.75 -17.65
C GLN A 59 2.41 -14.10 -17.79
N LEU A 60 2.86 -13.37 -16.78
CA LEU A 60 4.15 -12.69 -16.80
C LEU A 60 5.30 -13.57 -16.31
N SER A 61 5.01 -14.78 -15.81
CA SER A 61 6.00 -15.64 -15.14
C SER A 61 6.74 -14.91 -14.02
N ARG A 62 5.98 -14.21 -13.16
CA ARG A 62 6.49 -13.45 -12.01
C ARG A 62 5.89 -13.96 -10.72
N ASP A 63 6.68 -13.98 -9.65
CA ASP A 63 6.23 -14.36 -8.32
C ASP A 63 5.44 -13.22 -7.66
N ILE A 64 4.50 -13.59 -6.81
CA ILE A 64 3.67 -12.66 -6.05
C ILE A 64 4.21 -12.53 -4.62
N TYR A 65 4.39 -11.28 -4.18
CA TYR A 65 4.79 -10.91 -2.83
C TYR A 65 3.66 -10.13 -2.17
N TYR A 66 2.93 -10.78 -1.27
CA TYR A 66 1.88 -10.12 -0.49
C TYR A 66 2.48 -9.33 0.67
N LEU A 67 2.23 -8.03 0.69
CA LEU A 67 2.60 -7.15 1.80
C LEU A 67 1.36 -6.87 2.65
N ASN A 68 1.37 -7.39 3.87
CA ASN A 68 0.30 -7.13 4.84
C ASN A 68 0.63 -5.88 5.66
N LEU A 69 -0.07 -4.78 5.35
CA LEU A 69 0.17 -3.48 5.98
C LEU A 69 -0.16 -3.47 7.47
N LYS A 70 -1.06 -4.34 7.95
CA LYS A 70 -1.44 -4.42 9.38
C LYS A 70 -0.27 -4.80 10.29
N ASN A 71 0.72 -5.52 9.75
CA ASN A 71 1.87 -6.01 10.51
C ASN A 71 3.08 -5.06 10.46
N ILE A 72 2.97 -3.97 9.69
CA ILE A 72 4.06 -3.01 9.49
C ILE A 72 3.87 -1.87 10.48
N LEU A 73 4.76 -1.82 11.47
CA LEU A 73 4.64 -0.92 12.60
C LEU A 73 5.41 0.40 12.44
N ASP A 74 6.27 0.53 11.43
CA ASP A 74 7.07 1.74 11.28
C ASP A 74 7.57 1.89 9.84
N ASP A 75 8.06 3.10 9.54
CA ASP A 75 8.57 3.49 8.22
C ASP A 75 9.76 2.64 7.77
N ASN A 76 10.60 2.19 8.72
CA ASN A 76 11.76 1.37 8.40
C ASN A 76 11.34 -0.04 7.98
N LYS A 77 10.39 -0.65 8.68
CA LYS A 77 9.80 -1.95 8.32
C LYS A 77 9.04 -1.88 7.01
N LEU A 78 8.33 -0.78 6.74
CA LEU A 78 7.66 -0.58 5.47
C LEU A 78 8.69 -0.55 4.33
N SER A 79 9.72 0.27 4.49
CA SER A 79 10.77 0.42 3.47
C SER A 79 11.50 -0.91 3.25
N ALA A 80 11.87 -1.61 4.34
CA ALA A 80 12.51 -2.91 4.27
C ALA A 80 11.64 -3.97 3.59
N ALA A 81 10.32 -3.97 3.84
CA ALA A 81 9.40 -4.91 3.20
C ALA A 81 9.38 -4.71 1.68
N PHE A 82 9.27 -3.47 1.20
CA PHE A 82 9.31 -3.16 -0.23
C PHE A 82 10.68 -3.49 -0.86
N SER A 83 11.78 -3.09 -0.23
CA SER A 83 13.13 -3.33 -0.76
C SER A 83 13.57 -4.80 -0.72
N SER A 84 12.96 -5.63 0.13
CA SER A 84 13.26 -7.07 0.21
C SER A 84 12.78 -7.87 -1.00
N VAL A 85 11.84 -7.32 -1.77
CA VAL A 85 11.26 -8.01 -2.93
C VAL A 85 12.22 -7.93 -4.11
N PRO A 86 12.60 -9.06 -4.74
CA PRO A 86 13.51 -9.06 -5.90
C PRO A 86 12.99 -8.23 -7.08
N ALA A 87 13.91 -7.81 -7.96
CA ALA A 87 13.57 -7.14 -9.22
C ALA A 87 12.65 -8.00 -10.11
N ASN A 88 11.88 -7.34 -10.97
CA ASN A 88 10.94 -7.97 -11.92
C ASN A 88 9.81 -8.80 -11.26
N GLN A 89 9.41 -8.49 -10.03
CA GLN A 89 8.35 -9.20 -9.32
C GLN A 89 7.06 -8.39 -9.18
N ILE A 90 6.02 -9.05 -8.64
CA ILE A 90 4.72 -8.42 -8.37
C ILE A 90 4.55 -8.26 -6.85
N ILE A 91 4.35 -7.03 -6.39
CA ILE A 91 3.94 -6.73 -5.02
C ILE A 91 2.43 -6.58 -4.98
N VAL A 92 1.78 -7.20 -3.99
CA VAL A 92 0.34 -7.10 -3.80
C VAL A 92 0.02 -6.53 -2.42
N LEU A 93 -0.85 -5.53 -2.41
CA LEU A 93 -1.45 -4.92 -1.23
C LEU A 93 -2.97 -5.17 -1.31
N GLU A 94 -3.45 -6.19 -0.61
CA GLU A 94 -4.89 -6.51 -0.63
C GLU A 94 -5.70 -5.63 0.33
N ASP A 95 -6.98 -5.41 0.00
CA ASP A 95 -7.98 -4.68 0.81
C ASP A 95 -7.42 -3.44 1.54
N VAL A 96 -6.72 -2.57 0.81
CA VAL A 96 -5.98 -1.41 1.37
C VAL A 96 -6.89 -0.43 2.13
N ASP A 97 -8.16 -0.39 1.78
CA ASP A 97 -9.23 0.33 2.47
C ASP A 97 -9.54 -0.25 3.86
N THR A 98 -9.28 -1.52 4.11
CA THR A 98 -9.49 -2.15 5.42
C THR A 98 -8.20 -2.32 6.22
N GLN A 99 -7.04 -2.35 5.56
CA GLN A 99 -5.78 -2.67 6.21
C GLN A 99 -5.12 -1.49 6.90
N SER A 100 -5.34 -0.26 6.44
CA SER A 100 -4.63 0.88 7.01
C SER A 100 -5.46 2.16 6.94
N LYS A 101 -5.84 2.70 8.11
CA LYS A 101 -6.50 4.01 8.23
C LYS A 101 -5.62 5.15 7.71
N ILE A 102 -4.30 4.95 7.64
CA ILE A 102 -3.33 5.93 7.12
C ILE A 102 -3.56 6.20 5.62
N LEU A 103 -4.10 5.22 4.90
CA LEU A 103 -4.39 5.33 3.47
C LEU A 103 -5.76 5.96 3.18
N HIS A 104 -6.55 6.28 4.20
CA HIS A 104 -7.85 6.90 4.00
C HIS A 104 -7.72 8.40 3.73
N LYS A 105 -8.70 8.95 3.01
CA LYS A 105 -8.89 10.40 2.92
C LYS A 105 -8.82 11.01 4.31
N ARG A 106 -7.90 11.96 4.48
CA ARG A 106 -7.82 12.75 5.70
C ARG A 106 -9.04 13.65 5.76
N GLU A 107 -10.05 13.26 6.53
CA GLU A 107 -10.92 14.26 7.11
C GLU A 107 -10.08 15.07 8.12
N SER A 108 -10.32 16.38 8.19
CA SER A 108 -9.60 17.34 9.04
C SER A 108 -9.56 16.96 10.54
N SER A 109 -10.25 15.89 10.94
CA SER A 109 -10.29 15.29 12.28
C SER A 109 -8.98 14.65 12.74
N SER A 110 -8.04 14.34 11.84
CA SER A 110 -6.72 13.78 12.23
C SER A 110 -5.86 14.77 13.04
N PHE A 111 -6.11 16.08 12.90
CA PHE A 111 -5.51 17.12 13.73
C PHE A 111 -6.12 17.17 15.15
N ILE A 112 -7.39 16.76 15.29
CA ILE A 112 -8.08 16.78 16.59
C ILE A 112 -7.58 15.61 17.44
N ASN A 113 -7.40 14.42 16.86
CA ASN A 113 -6.86 13.27 17.60
C ASN A 113 -5.42 13.48 18.09
N SER A 114 -4.58 14.19 17.33
CA SER A 114 -3.23 14.56 17.78
C SER A 114 -3.25 15.62 18.88
N ILE A 115 -4.21 16.57 18.86
CA ILE A 115 -4.41 17.54 19.95
C ILE A 115 -4.97 16.87 21.22
N GLU A 116 -5.88 15.90 21.10
CA GLU A 116 -6.39 15.14 22.24
C GLU A 116 -5.28 14.32 22.92
N TYR A 117 -4.35 13.80 22.13
CA TYR A 117 -3.16 13.10 22.63
C TYR A 117 -2.16 14.04 23.33
N ILE A 118 -2.03 15.29 22.86
CA ILE A 118 -1.20 16.32 23.50
C ILE A 118 -1.87 16.82 24.80
N GLY A 119 -3.20 16.94 24.83
CA GLY A 119 -3.98 17.42 25.98
C GLY A 119 -3.90 16.54 27.23
N LYS A 120 -3.55 15.26 27.10
CA LYS A 120 -3.37 14.34 28.24
C LYS A 120 -1.99 14.37 28.90
N LYS A 121 -1.03 15.14 28.39
CA LYS A 121 0.34 15.18 28.92
C LYS A 121 0.65 16.40 29.81
N GLY A 122 -0.36 17.19 30.15
CA GLY A 122 -0.20 18.46 30.85
C GLY A 122 -0.88 18.52 32.21
N GLU A 123 -0.70 17.54 33.11
CA GLU A 123 -0.98 17.77 34.53
C GLU A 123 -0.06 16.95 35.45
N ASN A 124 0.74 17.70 36.22
CA ASN A 124 1.41 17.41 37.49
C ASN A 124 2.76 16.67 37.53
N SER A 125 3.83 17.46 37.69
CA SER A 125 4.95 17.13 38.56
C SER A 125 4.87 17.97 39.85
N THR A 126 4.49 17.33 40.97
CA THR A 126 5.26 17.28 42.23
C THR A 126 4.49 16.56 43.36
N SER A 127 4.97 15.34 43.67
CA SER A 127 5.22 14.77 45.00
C SER A 127 4.07 14.57 46.01
N THR A 128 3.72 13.31 46.31
CA THR A 128 4.10 12.60 47.58
C THR A 128 3.39 11.22 47.71
N ASP A 129 4.21 10.21 48.00
CA ASP A 129 3.98 9.01 48.81
C ASP A 129 2.74 8.07 48.69
N LYS A 130 3.11 6.77 48.57
CA LYS A 130 2.49 5.52 49.06
C LYS A 130 1.54 4.71 48.14
N LYS A 131 2.08 3.52 47.84
CA LYS A 131 1.51 2.15 47.91
C LYS A 131 0.46 1.66 46.91
N ASP A 132 0.76 0.43 46.48
CA ASP A 132 -0.10 -0.67 46.05
C ASP A 132 -0.73 -0.64 44.65
N GLY A 133 -0.63 -1.80 43.98
CA GLY A 133 -1.65 -2.24 43.03
C GLY A 133 -1.33 -2.07 41.55
N ASN A 134 -0.75 -3.12 40.97
CA ASN A 134 -1.15 -3.75 39.70
C ASN A 134 -1.96 -2.90 38.69
N GLY A 135 -1.33 -2.56 37.56
CA GLY A 135 -2.01 -1.89 36.45
C GLY A 135 -1.10 -1.64 35.26
N LYS A 136 -0.50 -2.69 34.69
CA LYS A 136 -0.01 -2.64 33.30
C LYS A 136 -1.21 -2.33 32.39
N SER A 137 -1.47 -1.07 32.09
CA SER A 137 -2.31 -0.71 30.94
C SER A 137 -1.43 -0.80 29.69
N THR A 138 -1.26 -2.04 29.24
CA THR A 138 -0.86 -2.40 27.88
C THR A 138 -1.93 -1.91 26.91
N GLY A 139 -1.79 -0.68 26.41
CA GLY A 139 -2.32 -0.35 25.09
C GLY A 139 -1.21 -0.62 24.08
N PRO A 140 -1.43 -1.38 22.99
CA PRO A 140 -0.45 -1.45 21.94
C PRO A 140 -0.32 -0.03 21.39
N SER A 141 0.86 0.58 21.58
CA SER A 141 1.30 1.69 20.77
C SER A 141 1.35 1.17 19.34
N PHE A 142 0.27 1.35 18.58
CA PHE A 142 0.29 1.20 17.13
C PHE A 142 1.26 2.27 16.64
N ALA A 143 2.53 1.90 16.55
CA ALA A 143 3.43 2.60 15.67
C ALA A 143 2.85 2.33 14.28
N ASP A 144 2.46 3.42 13.64
CA ASP A 144 1.80 3.47 12.35
C ASP A 144 2.85 4.06 11.39
N PHE A 145 3.08 3.41 10.25
CA PHE A 145 3.91 4.01 9.20
C PHE A 145 3.23 5.29 8.66
N SER A 146 4.02 6.23 8.15
CA SER A 146 3.49 7.46 7.59
C SER A 146 2.99 7.26 6.16
N LEU A 147 1.93 7.98 5.79
CA LEU A 147 1.44 8.01 4.40
C LEU A 147 2.55 8.46 3.44
N SER A 148 3.40 9.42 3.85
CA SER A 148 4.54 9.87 3.06
C SER A 148 5.51 8.75 2.72
N THR A 149 5.85 7.90 3.69
CA THR A 149 6.76 6.78 3.45
C THR A 149 6.12 5.76 2.53
N PHE A 150 4.84 5.43 2.74
CA PHE A 150 4.10 4.56 1.82
C PHE A 150 4.06 5.10 0.39
N LEU A 151 3.78 6.39 0.21
CA LEU A 151 3.78 7.03 -1.10
C LEU A 151 5.18 7.04 -1.72
N GLY A 152 6.25 7.22 -0.92
CA GLY A 152 7.63 7.08 -1.40
C GLY A 152 7.94 5.66 -1.88
N CYS A 153 7.42 4.64 -1.16
CA CYS A 153 7.52 3.24 -1.59
C CYS A 153 6.82 3.03 -2.94
N LEU A 154 5.60 3.55 -3.08
CA LEU A 154 4.87 3.51 -4.34
C LEU A 154 5.59 4.27 -5.45
N ASP A 155 6.19 5.43 -5.15
CA ASP A 155 6.90 6.25 -6.12
C ASP A 155 8.17 5.58 -6.67
N GLY A 156 8.66 4.53 -5.99
CA GLY A 156 9.75 3.69 -6.45
C GLY A 156 11.13 4.14 -5.99
N SER A 157 11.22 5.04 -5.01
CA SER A 157 12.52 5.51 -4.48
C SER A 157 13.34 4.42 -3.80
N ILE A 158 12.69 3.35 -3.36
CA ILE A 158 13.28 2.24 -2.59
C ILE A 158 13.04 0.86 -3.23
N LEU A 159 12.44 0.84 -4.42
CA LEU A 159 12.07 -0.39 -5.12
C LEU A 159 13.17 -0.82 -6.09
N ASN A 160 13.28 -2.14 -6.28
CA ASN A 160 14.04 -2.69 -7.40
C ASN A 160 13.37 -2.32 -8.74
N GLU A 161 14.07 -2.52 -9.85
CA GLU A 161 13.52 -2.24 -11.18
C GLU A 161 12.56 -3.34 -11.67
N GLY A 162 11.70 -2.96 -12.62
CA GLY A 162 10.76 -3.85 -13.29
C GLY A 162 9.57 -4.26 -12.43
N MET A 163 9.25 -3.51 -11.38
CA MET A 163 8.25 -3.91 -10.39
C MET A 163 6.83 -3.65 -10.88
N ILE A 164 5.91 -4.56 -10.57
CA ILE A 164 4.46 -4.30 -10.69
C ILE A 164 3.90 -4.25 -9.28
N ILE A 165 3.18 -3.20 -8.93
CA ILE A 165 2.50 -3.05 -7.65
C ILE A 165 1.01 -3.13 -7.92
N ILE A 166 0.32 -4.09 -7.30
CA ILE A 166 -1.12 -4.23 -7.40
C ILE A 166 -1.75 -3.91 -6.06
N MET A 167 -2.60 -2.89 -6.03
CA MET A 167 -3.47 -2.60 -4.89
C MET A 167 -4.87 -3.09 -5.17
N THR A 168 -5.53 -3.65 -4.16
CA THR A 168 -6.97 -3.97 -4.26
C THR A 168 -7.76 -3.21 -3.21
N THR A 169 -8.96 -2.76 -3.56
CA THR A 169 -9.90 -2.09 -2.63
C THR A 169 -11.34 -2.42 -2.99
N ASN A 170 -12.23 -2.49 -2.00
CA ASN A 170 -13.67 -2.55 -2.28
C ASN A 170 -14.28 -1.14 -2.40
N HIS A 171 -13.64 -0.15 -1.76
CA HIS A 171 -14.10 1.23 -1.65
C HIS A 171 -13.00 2.21 -2.08
N ILE A 172 -12.92 2.50 -3.39
CA ILE A 172 -11.95 3.45 -3.94
C ILE A 172 -12.15 4.86 -3.40
N GLU A 173 -13.40 5.21 -3.07
CA GLU A 173 -13.81 6.49 -2.52
C GLU A 173 -13.17 6.81 -1.16
N HIS A 174 -12.72 5.80 -0.42
CA HIS A 174 -12.06 5.95 0.86
C HIS A 174 -10.56 6.20 0.73
N LEU A 175 -9.95 5.81 -0.38
CA LEU A 175 -8.50 5.90 -0.57
C LEU A 175 -8.06 7.37 -0.73
N ASP A 176 -6.94 7.72 -0.10
CA ASP A 176 -6.32 9.04 -0.26
C ASP A 176 -6.00 9.26 -1.76
N PRO A 177 -6.47 10.36 -2.38
CA PRO A 177 -6.25 10.63 -3.79
C PRO A 177 -4.76 10.63 -4.20
N ALA A 178 -3.86 10.89 -3.26
CA ALA A 178 -2.42 10.79 -3.49
C ALA A 178 -2.02 9.37 -3.89
N CYS A 179 -2.68 8.31 -3.41
CA CYS A 179 -2.35 6.93 -3.75
C CYS A 179 -2.65 6.59 -5.22
N ILE A 180 -3.59 7.29 -5.85
CA ILE A 180 -4.10 7.00 -7.21
C ILE A 180 -3.67 8.04 -8.25
N ARG A 181 -2.70 8.89 -7.92
CA ARG A 181 -2.16 9.85 -8.90
C ARG A 181 -1.44 9.13 -10.03
N PRO A 182 -1.48 9.67 -11.27
CA PRO A 182 -0.66 9.17 -12.36
C PRO A 182 0.80 9.06 -11.95
N GLY A 183 1.43 7.96 -12.34
CA GLY A 183 2.75 7.53 -11.91
C GLY A 183 2.74 6.67 -10.64
N ARG A 184 1.65 6.55 -9.89
CA ARG A 184 1.54 5.63 -8.74
C ARG A 184 0.67 4.43 -9.05
N MET A 185 -0.55 4.66 -9.51
CA MET A 185 -1.50 3.65 -9.99
C MET A 185 -2.01 4.16 -11.34
N ASP A 186 -1.73 3.44 -12.41
CA ASP A 186 -1.99 3.84 -13.80
C ASP A 186 -3.02 2.92 -14.48
#